data_AF-A0A921GRS4-F1
#
_entry.id   AF-A0A921GRS4-F1
#
_cell.length_a   1.000
_cell.length_b   1.000
_cell.length_c   1.000
_cell.angle_alpha   90.00
_cell.angle_beta   90.00
_cell.angle_gamma   90.00
#
_symmetry.space_group_name_H-M   'P 1'
#
loop_
_entity.id
_entity.type
_entity.pdbx_description
1 polymer ?
#
loop_
_entity_poly.entity_id
_entity_poly.type
_entity_poly.pdbx_seq_one_letter_code
_entity_poly.pdbx_strand_id
1 'polypeptide(L)'
;MPQHAAAPAAPAAPLSPSSALTGTEASRRLLHPESGTPALTLWGSSSMSSEGGDEATAVPVRIHEHLALAAAPAPVHPFGVGASWSRHTLLQRGLDTPTLLPQGDPEPGTSRLEVTLDSDLAPSGPIRVPGRVDDVDGILDGSSGTWYFTPSDPADAVTGGVFVSSLAEIAEGSRQVLWMGKNNIRDVEGVLEHTARMAEAAAPGDTLVLGHWCTEHDEAGSATGAAVAEVNAGLA
;
A
#
# COMPACT_ATOMS: atom_id res chain seq x y z
N MET A 1 -22.91 54.71 -14.31
CA MET A 1 -22.41 54.37 -12.96
C MET A 1 -22.53 52.86 -12.80
N PRO A 2 -21.43 52.09 -12.83
CA PRO A 2 -21.50 50.63 -12.74
C PRO A 2 -21.88 50.21 -11.31
N GLN A 3 -22.75 49.21 -11.22
CA GLN A 3 -23.30 48.67 -9.99
C GLN A 3 -22.31 47.64 -9.43
N HIS A 4 -21.76 47.88 -8.23
CA HIS A 4 -20.88 46.91 -7.57
C HIS A 4 -21.67 45.65 -7.23
N ALA A 5 -21.20 44.49 -7.71
CA ALA A 5 -21.75 43.19 -7.34
C ALA A 5 -21.57 42.95 -5.84
N ALA A 6 -22.61 42.47 -5.16
CA ALA A 6 -22.56 42.11 -3.76
C ALA A 6 -21.58 40.94 -3.54
N ALA A 7 -20.77 41.03 -2.49
CA ALA A 7 -19.89 39.93 -2.09
C ALA A 7 -20.72 38.67 -1.74
N PRO A 8 -20.26 37.46 -2.11
CA PRO A 8 -20.96 36.24 -1.75
C PRO A 8 -21.03 36.09 -0.22
N ALA A 9 -22.16 35.57 0.26
CA ALA A 9 -22.34 35.30 1.69
C ALA A 9 -21.27 34.30 2.17
N ALA A 10 -20.67 34.60 3.33
CA ALA A 10 -19.73 33.68 3.97
C ALA A 10 -20.38 32.31 4.19
N PRO A 11 -19.64 31.20 4.02
CA PRO A 11 -20.17 29.86 4.26
C PRO A 11 -20.71 29.78 5.69
N ALA A 12 -21.87 29.13 5.84
CA ALA A 12 -22.48 28.89 7.13
C ALA A 12 -21.46 28.21 8.07
N ALA A 13 -21.45 28.63 9.34
CA ALA A 13 -20.60 28.04 10.36
C ALA A 13 -20.73 26.50 10.34
N PRO A 14 -19.62 25.77 10.51
CA PRO A 14 -19.65 24.31 10.47
C PRO A 14 -20.68 23.80 11.48
N LEU A 15 -21.55 22.90 11.01
CA LEU A 15 -22.47 22.16 11.87
C LEU A 15 -21.65 21.54 13.00
N SER A 16 -22.09 21.75 14.25
CA SER A 16 -21.47 21.11 15.41
C SER A 16 -21.31 19.62 15.13
N PRO A 17 -20.10 19.04 15.29
CA PRO A 17 -19.90 17.64 15.00
C PRO A 17 -20.86 16.83 15.87
N SER A 18 -21.62 15.94 15.21
CA SER A 18 -22.35 14.87 15.89
C SER A 18 -21.39 14.20 16.89
N SER A 19 -21.82 14.03 18.14
CA SER A 19 -21.01 13.40 19.20
C SER A 19 -20.77 11.89 18.95
N ALA A 20 -21.29 11.34 17.86
CA ALA A 20 -20.95 10.00 17.41
C ALA A 20 -19.56 10.03 16.79
N LEU A 21 -18.56 9.66 17.59
CA LEU A 21 -17.21 9.40 17.10
C LEU A 21 -17.27 8.39 15.94
N THR A 22 -16.69 8.74 14.79
CA THR A 22 -16.58 7.85 13.64
C THR A 22 -15.69 6.64 13.95
N GLY A 23 -15.97 5.50 13.30
CA GLY A 23 -15.22 4.25 13.46
C GLY A 23 -15.60 3.43 14.71
N THR A 24 -14.91 2.31 14.90
CA THR A 24 -14.99 1.49 16.10
C THR A 24 -14.06 2.05 17.18
N GLU A 25 -14.22 1.63 18.43
CA GLU A 25 -13.25 1.99 19.47
C GLU A 25 -11.83 1.51 19.14
N ALA A 26 -11.71 0.31 18.58
CA ALA A 26 -10.45 -0.25 18.12
C ALA A 26 -9.80 0.62 17.04
N SER A 27 -10.54 1.03 16.00
CA SER A 27 -9.99 1.89 14.95
C SER A 27 -9.57 3.26 15.49
N ARG A 28 -10.30 3.80 16.48
CA ARG A 28 -9.92 5.08 17.11
C ARG A 28 -8.64 4.98 17.92
N ARG A 29 -8.47 3.93 18.71
CA ARG A 29 -7.22 3.68 19.46
C ARG A 29 -6.03 3.49 18.51
N LEU A 30 -6.27 2.82 17.37
CA LEU A 30 -5.25 2.65 16.35
C LEU A 30 -4.84 3.97 15.68
N LEU A 31 -5.78 4.89 15.42
CA LEU A 31 -5.51 6.12 14.66
C LEU A 31 -5.19 7.35 15.53
N HIS A 32 -5.48 7.29 16.83
CA HIS A 32 -5.17 8.34 17.81
C HIS A 32 -4.34 7.77 18.98
N PRO A 33 -3.08 7.41 18.71
CA PRO A 33 -2.20 6.84 19.71
C PRO A 33 -1.88 7.78 20.88
N GLU A 34 -1.67 7.19 22.06
CA GLU A 34 -1.00 7.88 23.17
C GLU A 34 0.51 8.06 22.89
N SER A 35 1.18 8.92 23.65
CA SER A 35 2.63 9.12 23.54
C SER A 35 3.40 7.80 23.72
N GLY A 36 4.32 7.49 22.80
CA GLY A 36 5.13 6.27 22.82
C GLY A 36 4.57 5.11 21.99
N THR A 37 3.52 5.33 21.19
CA THR A 37 2.95 4.28 20.35
C THR A 37 3.82 3.96 19.13
N PRO A 38 3.90 2.70 18.69
CA PRO A 38 4.68 2.30 17.51
C PRO A 38 4.28 3.01 16.21
N ALA A 39 5.15 2.94 15.21
CA ALA A 39 4.89 3.47 13.87
C ALA A 39 3.61 2.89 13.25
N LEU A 40 3.05 3.58 12.27
CA LEU A 40 1.91 3.13 11.47
C LEU A 40 2.36 2.87 10.03
N THR A 41 2.20 1.66 9.54
CA THR A 41 2.49 1.30 8.16
C THR A 41 1.21 1.17 7.35
N LEU A 42 1.19 1.79 6.17
CA LEU A 42 0.05 1.82 5.27
C LEU A 42 0.34 0.91 4.07
N TRP A 43 -0.49 -0.11 3.88
CA TRP A 43 -0.34 -1.09 2.82
C TRP A 43 -1.53 -1.05 1.87
N GLY A 44 -1.27 -1.15 0.57
CA GLY A 44 -2.32 -1.18 -0.42
C GLY A 44 -1.85 -0.75 -1.79
N SER A 45 -2.80 -0.31 -2.61
CA SER A 45 -2.52 0.20 -3.96
C SER A 45 -2.88 1.68 -4.11
N SER A 46 -3.40 2.06 -5.28
CA SER A 46 -3.74 3.43 -5.67
C SER A 46 -4.59 4.16 -4.64
N SER A 47 -5.60 3.50 -4.07
CA SER A 47 -6.44 4.10 -3.04
C SER A 47 -5.66 4.44 -1.76
N MET A 48 -4.68 3.63 -1.37
CA MET A 48 -3.83 3.89 -0.21
C MET A 48 -2.76 4.95 -0.50
N SER A 49 -2.18 4.96 -1.71
CA SER A 49 -1.26 6.01 -2.16
C SER A 49 -1.95 7.34 -2.48
N SER A 50 -3.28 7.41 -2.32
CA SER A 50 -4.11 8.57 -2.65
C SER A 50 -4.08 8.98 -4.13
N GLU A 51 -3.78 8.03 -5.02
CA GLU A 51 -3.88 8.23 -6.47
C GLU A 51 -5.32 8.58 -6.89
N GLY A 52 -5.44 9.53 -7.81
CA GLY A 52 -6.73 10.12 -8.20
C GLY A 52 -7.17 11.30 -7.34
N GLY A 53 -6.54 11.53 -6.19
CA GLY A 53 -6.67 12.75 -5.37
C GLY A 53 -5.74 13.89 -5.83
N ASP A 54 -5.55 14.03 -7.14
CA ASP A 54 -4.59 14.96 -7.77
C ASP A 54 -4.79 16.43 -7.35
N GLU A 55 -3.75 17.26 -7.52
CA GLU A 55 -3.74 18.71 -7.31
C GLU A 55 -4.83 19.45 -8.11
N ALA A 56 -5.33 18.84 -9.19
CA ALA A 56 -6.43 19.36 -9.99
C ALA A 56 -7.82 19.16 -9.36
N THR A 57 -7.94 18.38 -8.28
CA THR A 57 -9.19 18.22 -7.52
C THR A 57 -9.32 19.33 -6.48
N ALA A 58 -10.56 19.79 -6.22
CA ALA A 58 -10.79 20.92 -5.30
C ALA A 58 -10.31 20.65 -3.85
N VAL A 59 -10.13 19.38 -3.48
CA VAL A 59 -9.50 18.96 -2.23
C VAL A 59 -8.60 17.75 -2.53
N PRO A 60 -7.28 17.92 -2.62
CA PRO A 60 -6.38 16.80 -2.80
C PRO A 60 -6.52 15.86 -1.60
N VAL A 61 -6.75 14.58 -1.88
CA VAL A 61 -6.81 13.56 -0.84
C VAL A 61 -5.36 13.15 -0.55
N ARG A 62 -4.90 13.37 0.69
CA ARG A 62 -3.54 13.02 1.14
C ARG A 62 -3.63 12.18 2.41
N ILE A 63 -4.07 10.93 2.28
CA ILE A 63 -4.38 10.06 3.44
C ILE A 63 -3.17 9.94 4.37
N HIS A 64 -1.98 9.68 3.81
CA HIS A 64 -0.76 9.51 4.59
C HIS A 64 -0.35 10.80 5.33
N GLU A 65 -0.54 11.99 4.74
CA GLU A 65 -0.23 13.27 5.39
C GLU A 65 -1.19 13.53 6.55
N HIS A 66 -2.49 13.31 6.35
CA HIS A 66 -3.48 13.46 7.42
C HIS A 66 -3.23 12.49 8.56
N LEU A 67 -2.86 11.24 8.25
CA LEU A 67 -2.49 10.25 9.25
C LEU A 67 -1.19 10.62 9.97
N ALA A 68 -0.19 11.15 9.28
CA ALA A 68 1.05 11.61 9.90
C ALA A 68 0.80 12.74 10.91
N LEU A 69 -0.11 13.67 10.58
CA LEU A 69 -0.52 14.73 11.51
C LEU A 69 -1.32 14.18 12.70
N ALA A 70 -2.22 13.21 12.46
CA ALA A 70 -3.08 12.63 13.49
C ALA A 70 -2.35 11.66 14.44
N ALA A 71 -1.36 10.93 13.93
CA ALA A 71 -0.61 9.91 14.66
C ALA A 71 0.65 10.45 15.33
N ALA A 72 1.00 11.73 15.14
CA ALA A 72 2.18 12.36 15.72
C ALA A 72 2.24 12.15 17.25
N PRO A 73 3.42 11.80 17.80
CA PRO A 73 4.73 11.78 17.15
C PRO A 73 5.11 10.46 16.45
N ALA A 74 4.22 9.47 16.35
CA ALA A 74 4.54 8.18 15.73
C ALA A 74 4.77 8.34 14.21
N PRO A 75 5.84 7.74 13.64
CA PRO A 75 6.07 7.75 12.19
C PRO A 75 4.94 7.06 11.42
N VAL A 76 4.68 7.56 10.20
CA VAL A 76 3.78 6.92 9.24
C VAL A 76 4.58 6.51 8.01
N HIS A 77 4.51 5.23 7.62
CA HIS A 77 5.21 4.66 6.47
C HIS A 77 4.22 4.35 5.34
N PRO A 78 4.16 5.17 4.29
CA PRO A 78 3.20 4.99 3.19
C PRO A 78 3.74 4.03 2.12
N PHE A 79 3.57 2.73 2.31
CA PHE A 79 4.01 1.70 1.36
C PHE A 79 2.90 1.28 0.36
N GLY A 80 1.90 2.12 0.15
CA GLY A 80 0.91 1.93 -0.90
C GLY A 80 1.52 2.16 -2.28
N VAL A 81 1.29 1.25 -3.23
CA VAL A 81 1.83 1.36 -4.61
C VAL A 81 0.72 1.15 -5.65
N GLY A 82 0.48 2.17 -6.48
CA GLY A 82 -0.50 2.13 -7.57
C GLY A 82 -0.44 0.90 -8.46
N ALA A 83 -1.60 0.49 -9.01
CA ALA A 83 -1.81 -0.69 -9.84
C ALA A 83 -1.43 -2.06 -9.24
N SER A 84 -0.72 -2.13 -8.12
CA SER A 84 -0.29 -3.38 -7.50
C SER A 84 -1.47 -4.28 -7.03
N TRP A 85 -1.24 -5.60 -7.10
CA TRP A 85 -2.11 -6.64 -6.54
C TRP A 85 -1.77 -6.97 -5.08
N SER A 86 -2.66 -7.69 -4.39
CA SER A 86 -2.41 -8.15 -3.01
C SER A 86 -1.10 -8.94 -2.83
N ARG A 87 -0.73 -9.83 -3.77
CA ARG A 87 0.57 -10.56 -3.74
C ARG A 87 1.79 -9.64 -3.72
N HIS A 88 1.73 -8.50 -4.41
CA HIS A 88 2.83 -7.52 -4.38
C HIS A 88 3.00 -6.87 -3.00
N THR A 89 1.92 -6.76 -2.22
CA THR A 89 2.00 -6.26 -0.84
C THR A 89 2.67 -7.28 0.08
N LEU A 90 2.43 -8.58 -0.13
CA LEU A 90 3.15 -9.65 0.59
C LEU A 90 4.65 -9.62 0.29
N LEU A 91 5.02 -9.46 -0.99
CA LEU A 91 6.42 -9.28 -1.42
C LEU A 91 7.04 -8.06 -0.73
N GLN A 92 6.36 -6.91 -0.77
CA GLN A 92 6.85 -5.69 -0.11
C GLN A 92 7.00 -5.88 1.39
N ARG A 93 6.04 -6.51 2.08
CA ARG A 93 6.12 -6.77 3.52
C ARG A 93 7.18 -7.81 3.89
N GLY A 94 7.68 -8.59 2.92
CA GLY A 94 8.61 -9.69 3.15
C GLY A 94 7.94 -10.99 3.63
N LEU A 95 6.62 -11.12 3.44
CA LEU A 95 5.88 -12.37 3.68
C LEU A 95 5.91 -13.32 2.48
N ASP A 96 6.34 -12.81 1.32
CA ASP A 96 6.74 -13.59 0.16
C ASP A 96 8.21 -13.29 -0.13
N THR A 97 9.04 -14.33 -0.22
CA THR A 97 10.50 -14.25 -0.40
C THR A 97 10.91 -15.09 -1.61
N PRO A 98 10.61 -14.62 -2.83
CA PRO A 98 10.82 -15.41 -4.04
C PRO A 98 12.30 -15.59 -4.33
N THR A 99 12.62 -16.68 -5.02
CA THR A 99 13.93 -16.85 -5.66
C THR A 99 13.98 -16.03 -6.94
N LEU A 100 15.02 -15.20 -7.09
CA LEU A 100 15.32 -14.49 -8.32
C LEU A 100 16.04 -15.43 -9.30
N LEU A 101 15.48 -15.52 -10.50
CA LEU A 101 15.99 -16.34 -11.60
C LEU A 101 16.57 -15.40 -12.69
N PRO A 102 17.90 -15.28 -12.82
CA PRO A 102 18.55 -14.38 -13.76
C PRO A 102 18.13 -14.61 -15.21
N GLN A 103 17.96 -13.51 -15.94
CA GLN A 103 17.75 -13.49 -17.39
C GLN A 103 18.96 -12.83 -18.05
N GLY A 104 20.00 -13.62 -18.33
CA GLY A 104 21.24 -13.13 -18.94
C GLY A 104 22.27 -12.58 -17.95
N ASP A 105 23.17 -11.75 -18.46
CA ASP A 105 24.30 -11.20 -17.71
C ASP A 105 23.96 -9.82 -17.09
N PRO A 106 24.52 -9.47 -15.92
CA PRO A 106 24.37 -8.14 -15.33
C PRO A 106 24.86 -7.00 -16.24
N GLU A 107 24.16 -5.87 -16.23
CA GLU A 107 24.53 -4.66 -16.97
C GLU A 107 25.90 -4.11 -16.52
N PRO A 108 26.83 -3.80 -17.46
CA PRO A 108 28.13 -3.23 -17.11
C PRO A 108 28.01 -1.89 -16.38
N GLY A 109 28.70 -1.76 -15.24
CA GLY A 109 28.81 -0.52 -14.47
C GLY A 109 27.68 -0.24 -13.49
N THR A 110 26.56 -0.98 -13.57
CA THR A 110 25.44 -0.91 -12.60
C THR A 110 25.18 -2.24 -11.91
N SER A 111 25.66 -3.35 -12.48
CA SER A 111 25.36 -4.71 -12.05
C SER A 111 23.86 -5.01 -11.97
N ARG A 112 23.04 -4.22 -12.68
CA ARG A 112 21.60 -4.43 -12.79
C ARG A 112 21.33 -5.71 -13.55
N LEU A 113 20.49 -6.57 -12.99
CA LEU A 113 20.18 -7.88 -13.55
C LEU A 113 18.68 -8.01 -13.80
N GLU A 114 18.31 -8.33 -15.03
CA GLU A 114 16.93 -8.76 -15.34
C GLU A 114 16.68 -10.12 -14.68
N VAL A 115 15.52 -10.28 -14.03
CA VAL A 115 15.17 -11.50 -13.30
C VAL A 115 13.71 -11.88 -13.55
N THR A 116 13.40 -13.16 -13.39
CA THR A 116 12.03 -13.62 -13.12
C THR A 116 11.93 -14.09 -11.67
N LEU A 117 10.71 -14.10 -11.13
CA LEU A 117 10.44 -14.62 -9.77
C LEU A 117 9.92 -16.04 -9.91
N ASP A 118 10.42 -16.97 -9.10
CA ASP A 118 9.92 -18.36 -9.03
C ASP A 118 8.43 -18.46 -8.63
N SER A 119 7.88 -17.39 -8.06
CA SER A 119 6.48 -17.26 -7.68
C SER A 119 5.54 -16.87 -8.83
N ASP A 120 6.09 -16.68 -10.03
CA ASP A 120 5.43 -16.21 -11.27
C ASP A 120 4.71 -14.86 -11.12
N LEU A 121 5.01 -14.10 -10.06
CA LEU A 121 4.42 -12.78 -9.86
C LEU A 121 4.97 -11.80 -10.90
N ALA A 122 4.16 -11.45 -11.90
CA ALA A 122 4.49 -10.40 -12.86
C ALA A 122 4.49 -9.01 -12.19
N PRO A 123 5.40 -8.10 -12.56
CA PRO A 123 5.43 -6.75 -12.01
C PRO A 123 4.19 -5.96 -12.43
N SER A 124 3.71 -5.08 -11.55
CA SER A 124 2.59 -4.18 -11.83
C SER A 124 2.73 -2.85 -11.11
N GLY A 125 2.45 -1.77 -11.83
CA GLY A 125 2.60 -0.40 -11.32
C GLY A 125 4.06 0.04 -11.19
N PRO A 126 4.32 1.20 -10.57
CA PRO A 126 5.66 1.74 -10.36
C PRO A 126 6.37 1.08 -9.15
N ILE A 127 6.23 -0.24 -8.99
CA ILE A 127 6.70 -0.96 -7.81
C ILE A 127 8.22 -1.05 -7.75
N ARG A 128 8.78 -0.69 -6.59
CA ARG A 128 10.20 -0.77 -6.26
C ARG A 128 10.33 -1.21 -4.81
N VAL A 129 10.99 -2.35 -4.58
CA VAL A 129 11.08 -2.96 -3.25
C VAL A 129 12.55 -2.97 -2.82
N PRO A 130 12.97 -2.17 -1.83
CA PRO A 130 14.30 -2.30 -1.26
C PRO A 130 14.41 -3.63 -0.52
N GLY A 131 15.55 -4.29 -0.67
CA GLY A 131 15.76 -5.61 -0.11
C GLY A 131 17.18 -6.08 -0.31
N ARG A 132 17.38 -7.37 -0.12
CA ARG A 132 18.67 -8.03 -0.35
C ARG A 132 18.51 -9.38 -1.02
N VAL A 133 19.58 -9.81 -1.67
CA VAL A 133 19.74 -11.14 -2.28
C VAL A 133 21.11 -11.65 -1.85
N ASP A 134 21.16 -12.78 -1.14
CA ASP A 134 22.41 -13.39 -0.66
C ASP A 134 23.38 -12.35 -0.02
N ASP A 135 22.86 -11.57 0.93
CA ASP A 135 23.56 -10.48 1.65
C ASP A 135 23.96 -9.25 0.82
N VAL A 136 23.62 -9.19 -0.48
CA VAL A 136 23.78 -7.99 -1.32
C VAL A 136 22.54 -7.11 -1.22
N ASP A 137 22.69 -5.93 -0.63
CA ASP A 137 21.61 -4.93 -0.56
C ASP A 137 21.32 -4.33 -1.95
N GLY A 138 20.05 -4.10 -2.26
CA GLY A 138 19.64 -3.56 -3.54
C GLY A 138 18.15 -3.24 -3.62
N ILE A 139 17.67 -3.06 -4.86
CA ILE A 139 16.27 -2.78 -5.15
C ILE A 139 15.77 -3.77 -6.19
N LEU A 140 14.68 -4.45 -5.87
CA LEU A 140 13.87 -5.18 -6.85
C LEU A 140 12.88 -4.19 -7.49
N ASP A 141 13.12 -3.84 -8.74
CA ASP A 141 12.40 -2.82 -9.49
C ASP A 141 11.52 -3.47 -10.58
N GLY A 142 10.21 -3.27 -10.48
CA GLY A 142 9.22 -3.73 -11.46
C GLY A 142 8.59 -2.58 -12.26
N SER A 143 9.05 -1.34 -12.07
CA SER A 143 8.38 -0.14 -12.58
C SER A 143 8.30 -0.06 -14.11
N SER A 144 9.16 -0.79 -14.81
CA SER A 144 9.17 -0.86 -16.28
C SER A 144 8.30 -2.00 -16.87
N GLY A 145 7.58 -2.77 -16.04
CA GLY A 145 6.84 -3.96 -16.48
C GLY A 145 7.69 -5.22 -16.64
N THR A 146 8.95 -5.17 -16.24
CA THR A 146 9.89 -6.31 -16.13
C THR A 146 10.60 -6.17 -14.78
N TRP A 147 10.92 -7.28 -14.12
CA TRP A 147 11.69 -7.26 -12.87
C TRP A 147 13.18 -7.10 -13.13
N TYR A 148 13.79 -6.19 -12.40
CA TYR A 148 15.23 -6.03 -12.32
C TYR A 148 15.67 -5.97 -10.87
N PHE A 149 16.74 -6.66 -10.52
CA PHE A 149 17.45 -6.39 -9.28
C PHE A 149 18.65 -5.50 -9.57
N THR A 150 18.78 -4.39 -8.85
CA THR A 150 19.93 -3.50 -8.93
C THR A 150 20.62 -3.45 -7.57
N PRO A 151 21.86 -3.97 -7.45
CA PRO A 151 22.66 -3.82 -6.24
C PRO A 151 22.88 -2.34 -5.88
N SER A 152 23.00 -2.06 -4.58
CA SER A 152 23.27 -0.71 -4.09
C SER A 152 24.72 -0.28 -4.36
N ASP A 153 25.67 -1.22 -4.26
CA ASP A 153 27.05 -1.05 -4.71
C ASP A 153 27.23 -1.72 -6.09
N PRO A 154 27.61 -0.99 -7.15
CA PRO A 154 27.85 -1.58 -8.47
C PRO A 154 29.05 -2.53 -8.50
N ALA A 155 29.90 -2.57 -7.47
CA ALA A 155 30.95 -3.57 -7.33
C ALA A 155 30.41 -4.95 -6.93
N ASP A 156 29.22 -5.00 -6.35
CA ASP A 156 28.55 -6.25 -6.02
C ASP A 156 27.89 -6.85 -7.27
N ALA A 157 27.86 -8.17 -7.31
CA ALA A 157 27.19 -8.92 -8.37
C ALA A 157 26.32 -10.00 -7.74
N VAL A 158 25.08 -10.07 -8.20
CA VAL A 158 24.17 -11.17 -7.90
C VAL A 158 24.04 -12.07 -9.12
N THR A 159 23.88 -13.36 -8.90
CA THR A 159 23.64 -14.36 -9.96
C THR A 159 22.32 -15.09 -9.71
N GLY A 160 21.35 -14.41 -9.10
CA GLY A 160 20.14 -15.01 -8.53
C GLY A 160 20.28 -15.20 -7.02
N GLY A 161 19.26 -15.78 -6.40
CA GLY A 161 19.20 -16.01 -4.96
C GLY A 161 17.84 -15.67 -4.36
N VAL A 162 17.67 -15.84 -3.05
CA VAL A 162 16.40 -15.54 -2.37
C VAL A 162 16.33 -14.04 -2.08
N PHE A 163 15.28 -13.38 -2.57
CA PHE A 163 15.02 -11.98 -2.26
C PHE A 163 14.30 -11.84 -0.92
N VAL A 164 14.80 -10.94 -0.07
CA VAL A 164 14.17 -10.56 1.20
C VAL A 164 13.97 -9.06 1.21
N SER A 165 12.73 -8.62 1.40
CA SER A 165 12.41 -7.19 1.50
C SER A 165 12.94 -6.58 2.81
N SER A 166 13.63 -5.45 2.72
CA SER A 166 14.07 -4.68 3.88
C SER A 166 12.92 -3.94 4.57
N LEU A 167 11.75 -3.81 3.91
CA LEU A 167 10.58 -3.19 4.54
C LEU A 167 9.98 -4.07 5.64
N ALA A 168 10.33 -5.37 5.69
CA ALA A 168 9.95 -6.27 6.77
C ALA A 168 10.40 -5.72 8.14
N GLU A 169 11.65 -5.22 8.21
CA GLU A 169 12.22 -4.68 9.45
C GLU A 169 11.54 -3.37 9.88
N ILE A 170 11.19 -2.51 8.94
CA ILE A 170 10.48 -1.24 9.23
C ILE A 170 9.08 -1.52 9.79
N ALA A 171 8.46 -2.57 9.26
CA ALA A 171 7.09 -2.86 9.56
C ALA A 171 6.95 -3.84 10.76
N GLU A 172 8.06 -4.42 11.22
CA GLU A 172 8.13 -5.20 12.45
C GLU A 172 7.75 -4.32 13.66
N GLY A 173 6.78 -4.78 14.45
CA GLY A 173 6.24 -4.02 15.58
C GLY A 173 5.46 -2.76 15.19
N SER A 174 5.20 -2.50 13.90
CA SER A 174 4.33 -1.41 13.47
C SER A 174 2.86 -1.80 13.51
N ARG A 175 2.02 -0.81 13.78
CA ARG A 175 0.59 -0.88 13.53
C ARG A 175 0.37 -0.81 12.02
N GLN A 176 -0.71 -1.43 11.53
CA GLN A 176 -0.93 -1.62 10.11
C GLN A 176 -2.33 -1.14 9.69
N VAL A 177 -2.39 -0.42 8.58
CA VAL A 177 -3.63 -0.21 7.83
C VAL A 177 -3.52 -0.98 6.52
N LEU A 178 -4.43 -1.93 6.31
CA LEU A 178 -4.47 -2.77 5.13
C LEU A 178 -5.61 -2.35 4.22
N TRP A 179 -5.29 -1.97 2.99
CA TRP A 179 -6.28 -1.69 1.95
C TRP A 179 -5.80 -2.19 0.59
N MET A 180 -5.80 -3.51 0.47
CA MET A 180 -5.15 -4.26 -0.59
C MET A 180 -6.13 -5.14 -1.35
N GLY A 181 -5.81 -5.50 -2.59
CA GLY A 181 -6.58 -6.51 -3.33
C GLY A 181 -7.58 -5.97 -4.35
N LYS A 182 -7.87 -4.66 -4.38
CA LYS A 182 -8.83 -4.09 -5.36
C LYS A 182 -8.48 -4.41 -6.82
N ASN A 183 -7.20 -4.39 -7.17
CA ASN A 183 -6.74 -4.66 -8.54
C ASN A 183 -6.77 -6.15 -8.93
N ASN A 184 -6.94 -7.06 -7.97
CA ASN A 184 -7.17 -8.48 -8.21
C ASN A 184 -8.47 -8.97 -7.53
N ILE A 185 -9.46 -8.10 -7.37
CA ILE A 185 -10.64 -8.35 -6.51
C ILE A 185 -11.46 -9.58 -6.94
N ARG A 186 -11.38 -9.97 -8.21
CA ARG A 186 -12.07 -11.15 -8.74
C ARG A 186 -11.45 -12.47 -8.26
N ASP A 187 -10.22 -12.44 -7.77
CA ASP A 187 -9.57 -13.52 -7.03
C ASP A 187 -9.91 -13.36 -5.54
N VAL A 188 -11.16 -13.65 -5.20
CA VAL A 188 -11.71 -13.43 -3.84
C VAL A 188 -10.91 -14.19 -2.80
N GLU A 189 -10.67 -15.48 -3.03
CA GLU A 189 -9.94 -16.36 -2.12
C GLU A 189 -8.51 -15.84 -1.90
N GLY A 190 -7.78 -15.53 -2.97
CA GLY A 190 -6.43 -14.97 -2.86
C GLY A 190 -6.41 -13.64 -2.12
N VAL A 191 -7.35 -12.72 -2.38
CA VAL A 191 -7.41 -11.44 -1.64
C VAL A 191 -7.64 -11.65 -0.14
N LEU A 192 -8.57 -12.52 0.24
CA LEU A 192 -8.84 -12.83 1.65
C LEU A 192 -7.65 -13.52 2.32
N GLU A 193 -7.04 -14.51 1.65
CA GLU A 193 -5.85 -15.21 2.16
C GLU A 193 -4.69 -14.24 2.38
N HIS A 194 -4.35 -13.42 1.38
CA HIS A 194 -3.24 -12.47 1.49
C HIS A 194 -3.50 -11.42 2.57
N THR A 195 -4.74 -10.97 2.72
CA THR A 195 -5.11 -10.00 3.76
C THR A 195 -5.01 -10.62 5.16
N ALA A 196 -5.46 -11.88 5.33
CA ALA A 196 -5.30 -12.63 6.57
C ALA A 196 -3.82 -12.79 6.94
N ARG A 197 -2.97 -13.22 5.99
CA ARG A 197 -1.52 -13.34 6.20
C ARG A 197 -0.86 -12.03 6.64
N MET A 198 -1.25 -10.89 6.04
CA MET A 198 -0.76 -9.57 6.46
C MET A 198 -1.21 -9.22 7.89
N ALA A 199 -2.46 -9.52 8.24
CA ALA A 199 -3.01 -9.24 9.57
C ALA A 199 -2.38 -10.13 10.65
N GLU A 200 -2.15 -11.41 10.36
CA GLU A 200 -1.50 -12.40 11.23
C GLU A 200 -0.02 -12.08 11.50
N ALA A 201 0.65 -11.39 10.57
CA ALA A 201 2.01 -10.90 10.74
C ALA A 201 2.12 -9.69 11.70
N ALA A 202 1.00 -9.12 12.14
CA ALA A 202 0.96 -8.03 13.12
C ALA A 202 0.67 -8.55 14.54
N ALA A 203 0.98 -7.74 15.54
CA ALA A 203 0.50 -8.01 16.89
C ALA A 203 -1.04 -7.92 16.96
N PRO A 204 -1.70 -8.71 17.84
CA PRO A 204 -3.15 -8.63 18.00
C PRO A 204 -3.63 -7.22 18.35
N GLY A 205 -4.60 -6.71 17.60
CA GLY A 205 -5.17 -5.37 17.80
C GLY A 205 -4.42 -4.23 17.09
N ASP A 206 -3.29 -4.52 16.44
CA ASP A 206 -2.47 -3.52 15.73
C ASP A 206 -2.79 -3.43 14.23
N THR A 207 -3.85 -4.09 13.75
CA THR A 207 -4.25 -4.07 12.34
C THR A 207 -5.66 -3.50 12.17
N LEU A 208 -5.80 -2.52 11.27
CA LEU A 208 -7.08 -2.08 10.70
C LEU A 208 -7.15 -2.51 9.24
N VAL A 209 -8.16 -3.33 8.92
CA VAL A 209 -8.43 -3.74 7.54
C VAL A 209 -9.57 -2.88 6.98
N LEU A 210 -9.34 -2.30 5.80
CA LEU A 210 -10.32 -1.47 5.10
C LEU A 210 -10.99 -2.28 3.99
N GLY A 211 -12.33 -2.22 3.93
CA GLY A 211 -13.10 -2.74 2.81
C GLY A 211 -12.95 -1.90 1.54
N HIS A 212 -13.46 -2.43 0.44
CA HIS A 212 -13.46 -1.79 -0.86
C HIS A 212 -14.82 -1.20 -1.20
N TRP A 213 -14.82 -0.12 -1.96
CA TRP A 213 -16.04 0.40 -2.59
C TRP A 213 -16.14 -0.04 -4.04
N CYS A 214 -17.36 -0.10 -4.54
CA CYS A 214 -17.62 -0.09 -5.97
C CYS A 214 -17.34 1.30 -6.52
N THR A 215 -16.69 1.34 -7.67
CA THR A 215 -16.48 2.54 -8.49
C THR A 215 -17.48 2.57 -9.64
N GLU A 216 -17.47 3.62 -10.45
CA GLU A 216 -18.25 3.68 -11.69
C GLU A 216 -17.90 2.57 -12.70
N HIS A 217 -16.74 1.94 -12.55
CA HIS A 217 -16.31 0.79 -13.35
C HIS A 217 -16.80 -0.57 -12.81
N ASP A 218 -17.45 -0.57 -11.63
CA ASP A 218 -17.98 -1.76 -10.95
C ASP A 218 -19.51 -1.76 -11.00
N GLU A 219 -20.08 -1.88 -12.20
CA GLU A 219 -21.53 -1.81 -12.40
C GLU A 219 -22.30 -2.79 -11.49
N ALA A 220 -23.49 -2.40 -11.05
CA ALA A 220 -24.35 -3.26 -10.24
C ALA A 220 -24.71 -4.54 -11.00
N GLY A 221 -24.49 -5.70 -10.37
CA GLY A 221 -24.66 -7.01 -11.01
C GLY A 221 -23.47 -7.49 -11.84
N SER A 222 -22.39 -6.69 -11.93
CA SER A 222 -21.13 -7.14 -12.53
C SER A 222 -20.42 -8.17 -11.63
N ALA A 223 -19.60 -9.02 -12.25
CA ALA A 223 -18.75 -9.96 -11.52
C ALA A 223 -17.79 -9.24 -10.56
N THR A 224 -17.28 -8.06 -10.93
CA THR A 224 -16.39 -7.27 -10.08
C THR A 224 -17.13 -6.70 -8.87
N GLY A 225 -18.35 -6.16 -9.06
CA GLY A 225 -19.17 -5.68 -7.95
C GLY A 225 -19.58 -6.78 -6.98
N ALA A 226 -19.90 -7.98 -7.48
CA ALA A 226 -20.16 -9.15 -6.65
C ALA A 226 -18.93 -9.55 -5.83
N ALA A 227 -17.75 -9.58 -6.46
CA ALA A 227 -16.50 -9.90 -5.78
C ALA A 227 -16.11 -8.87 -4.70
N VAL A 228 -16.37 -7.58 -4.93
CA VAL A 228 -16.22 -6.54 -3.90
C VAL A 228 -17.09 -6.83 -2.67
N ALA A 229 -18.37 -7.16 -2.90
CA ALA A 229 -19.29 -7.49 -1.81
C ALA A 229 -18.85 -8.73 -1.04
N GLU A 230 -18.39 -9.76 -1.74
CA GLU A 230 -17.91 -11.01 -1.16
C GLU A 230 -16.63 -10.81 -0.32
N VAL A 231 -15.64 -10.10 -0.86
CA VAL A 231 -14.42 -9.76 -0.10
C VAL A 231 -14.77 -8.94 1.14
N ASN A 232 -15.59 -7.89 1.02
CA ASN A 232 -15.98 -7.08 2.19
C ASN A 232 -16.69 -7.89 3.27
N ALA A 233 -17.53 -8.87 2.88
CA ALA A 233 -18.19 -9.76 3.82
C ALA A 233 -17.19 -10.71 4.51
N GLY A 234 -16.14 -11.15 3.81
CA GLY A 234 -15.09 -11.99 4.37
C GLY A 234 -14.07 -11.25 5.26
N LEU A 235 -13.99 -9.92 5.17
CA LEU A 235 -13.13 -9.09 6.02
C LEU A 235 -13.79 -8.66 7.35
N ALA A 236 -15.11 -8.86 7.48
CA ALA A 236 -15.91 -8.43 8.63
C ALA A 236 -15.93 -9.48 9.75
#